data_AF-A0A8G1ZE55-F1
#
_entry.id   AF-A0A8G1ZE55-F1
#
_cell.length_a   1.000
_cell.length_b   1.000
_cell.length_c   1.000
_cell.angle_alpha   90.00
_cell.angle_beta   90.00
_cell.angle_gamma   90.00
#
_symmetry.space_group_name_H-M   'P 1'
#
loop_
_entity.id
_entity.type
_entity.pdbx_description
1 polymer ?
#
loop_
_entity_poly.entity_id
_entity_poly.type
_entity_poly.pdbx_seq_one_letter_code
_entity_poly.pdbx_strand_id
1 'polypeptide(L)'
;MRAIRFHALTVLVSASLVAGCTAVGPEYRAPALPAHVGETPTGFKEGRSPAYSPAPLPAHWWQLYADPQLDELVEEALKVNTDLRVAAANLERMRAVVNEARARAGVETSLDGVLRDNQGENSATI
;
A
#
# COMPACT_ATOMS: atom_id res chain seq x y z
N MET A 1 36.08 8.88 -41.72
CA MET A 1 34.66 9.31 -41.72
C MET A 1 33.64 8.18 -41.48
N ARG A 2 33.74 7.00 -42.11
CA ARG A 2 32.78 5.89 -41.89
C ARG A 2 32.74 5.33 -40.46
N ALA A 3 33.89 5.19 -39.81
CA ALA A 3 33.98 4.69 -38.43
C ALA A 3 33.32 5.61 -37.39
N ILE A 4 33.42 6.93 -37.57
CA ILE A 4 32.82 7.94 -36.67
C ILE A 4 31.27 7.87 -36.74
N ARG A 5 30.72 7.62 -37.93
CA ARG A 5 29.27 7.45 -38.14
C ARG A 5 28.75 6.14 -37.52
N PHE A 6 29.55 5.09 -37.51
CA PHE A 6 29.22 3.84 -36.83
C PHE A 6 29.22 3.96 -35.31
N HIS A 7 30.23 4.62 -34.72
CA HIS A 7 30.29 4.84 -33.26
C HIS A 7 29.15 5.74 -32.78
N ALA A 8 28.78 6.76 -33.55
CA ALA A 8 27.64 7.61 -33.23
C ALA A 8 26.31 6.84 -33.23
N LEU A 9 26.13 5.89 -34.16
CA LEU A 9 24.93 5.05 -34.21
C LEU A 9 24.83 4.12 -32.99
N THR A 10 25.96 3.52 -32.57
CA THR A 10 26.01 2.62 -31.41
C THR A 10 25.66 3.37 -30.11
N VAL A 11 26.22 4.56 -29.90
CA VAL A 11 25.93 5.40 -28.72
C VAL A 11 24.45 5.78 -28.67
N LEU A 12 23.85 6.13 -29.82
CA LEU A 12 22.44 6.51 -29.88
C LEU A 12 21.51 5.33 -29.52
N VAL A 13 21.79 4.13 -30.05
CA VAL A 13 21.02 2.92 -29.75
C VAL A 13 21.14 2.55 -28.27
N SER A 14 22.35 2.62 -27.70
CA SER A 14 22.57 2.36 -26.27
C SER A 14 21.84 3.38 -25.39
N ALA A 15 21.80 4.67 -25.76
CA ALA A 15 21.07 5.70 -25.03
C ALA A 15 19.54 5.46 -25.05
N SER A 16 18.99 5.05 -26.19
CA SER A 16 17.54 4.73 -26.30
C SER A 16 17.14 3.51 -25.48
N LEU A 17 18.02 2.51 -25.32
CA LEU A 17 17.73 1.30 -24.54
C LEU A 17 17.61 1.57 -23.03
N VAL A 18 18.34 2.57 -22.50
CA VAL A 18 18.35 2.88 -21.06
C VAL A 18 17.25 3.89 -20.67
N ALA A 19 16.72 4.66 -21.63
CA ALA A 19 15.67 5.65 -21.38
C ALA A 19 14.34 5.06 -20.89
N GLY A 20 14.12 3.75 -21.02
CA GLY A 20 12.94 3.04 -20.51
C GLY A 20 12.98 2.65 -19.03
N CYS A 21 14.12 2.79 -18.36
CA CYS A 21 14.30 2.38 -16.96
C CYS A 21 13.88 3.47 -15.96
N THR A 22 12.69 4.06 -16.12
CA THR A 22 12.16 5.09 -15.21
C THR A 22 10.90 4.59 -14.50
N ALA A 23 10.63 5.13 -13.31
CA ALA A 23 9.39 4.86 -12.59
C ALA A 23 8.20 5.36 -13.42
N VAL A 24 7.42 4.42 -13.98
CA VAL A 24 6.27 4.74 -14.84
C VAL A 24 5.03 4.92 -13.96
N GLY A 25 4.69 6.16 -13.66
CA GLY A 25 3.44 6.51 -12.99
C GLY A 25 3.31 8.03 -12.83
N PRO A 26 2.10 8.61 -12.95
CA PRO A 26 1.91 10.01 -12.63
C PRO A 26 2.19 10.24 -11.14
N GLU A 27 2.78 11.38 -10.82
CA GLU A 27 2.88 11.83 -9.42
C GLU A 27 1.48 11.86 -8.82
N TYR A 28 1.30 11.18 -7.68
CA TYR A 28 0.04 11.25 -6.97
C TYR A 28 -0.22 12.70 -6.54
N ARG A 29 -1.29 13.29 -7.06
CA ARG A 29 -1.82 14.58 -6.62
C ARG A 29 -3.18 14.33 -6.00
N ALA A 30 -3.32 14.66 -4.72
CA ALA A 30 -4.62 14.62 -4.08
C ALA A 30 -5.58 15.53 -4.86
N PRO A 31 -6.81 15.07 -5.14
CA PRO A 31 -7.80 15.93 -5.80
C PRO A 31 -8.06 17.15 -4.92
N ALA A 32 -8.24 18.31 -5.55
CA ALA A 32 -8.73 19.48 -4.84
C ALA A 32 -10.06 19.10 -4.20
N LEU A 33 -10.14 19.22 -2.88
CA LEU A 33 -11.40 19.04 -2.16
C LEU A 33 -12.38 20.10 -2.66
N PRO A 34 -13.66 19.75 -2.86
CA PRO A 34 -14.68 20.76 -3.11
C PRO A 34 -14.65 21.82 -2.01
N ALA A 35 -14.94 23.09 -2.34
CA ALA A 35 -14.88 24.20 -1.36
C ALA A 35 -15.67 23.93 -0.07
N HIS A 36 -16.74 23.14 -0.16
CA HIS A 36 -17.58 22.76 0.99
C HIS A 36 -17.00 21.67 1.90
N VAL A 37 -15.89 21.01 1.52
CA VAL A 37 -15.25 19.96 2.32
C VAL A 37 -14.17 20.61 3.18
N GLY A 38 -14.50 20.89 4.44
CA GLY A 38 -13.62 21.57 5.40
C GLY A 38 -14.20 22.89 5.92
N GLU A 39 -15.17 23.46 5.20
CA GLU A 39 -16.06 24.47 5.74
C GLU A 39 -17.10 23.77 6.62
N THR A 40 -17.32 24.27 7.84
CA THR A 40 -18.54 23.92 8.60
C THR A 40 -19.70 24.13 7.64
N PRO A 41 -20.56 23.11 7.37
CA PRO A 41 -21.59 23.26 6.37
C PRO A 41 -22.36 24.53 6.68
N THR A 42 -22.44 25.46 5.72
CA THR A 42 -23.15 26.74 5.93
C THR A 42 -24.63 26.52 6.29
N GLY A 43 -25.13 25.29 6.09
CA GLY A 43 -26.43 24.77 6.54
C GLY A 43 -26.43 23.83 7.76
N PHE A 44 -25.29 23.54 8.42
CA PHE A 44 -25.30 22.81 9.68
C PHE A 44 -25.81 23.75 10.77
N LYS A 45 -27.09 23.57 11.15
CA LYS A 45 -27.78 24.47 12.09
C LYS A 45 -27.01 24.64 13.39
N GLU A 46 -26.41 23.56 13.90
CA GLU A 46 -25.65 23.57 15.15
C GLU A 46 -24.20 24.05 15.01
N GLY A 47 -23.71 24.35 13.79
CA GLY A 47 -22.35 24.84 13.58
C GLY A 47 -22.09 26.22 14.18
N ARG A 48 -23.17 26.94 14.53
CA ARG A 48 -23.15 28.23 15.25
C ARG A 48 -23.41 28.07 16.75
N SER A 49 -23.68 26.86 17.22
CA SER A 49 -23.89 26.59 18.64
C SER A 49 -22.56 26.77 19.39
N PRO A 50 -22.55 27.39 20.58
CA PRO A 50 -21.36 27.43 21.43
C PRO A 50 -20.92 26.04 21.90
N ALA A 51 -21.75 25.01 21.75
CA ALA A 51 -21.39 23.61 21.98
C ALA A 51 -20.60 22.97 20.82
N TYR A 52 -20.57 23.58 19.64
CA TYR A 52 -19.80 23.09 18.50
C TYR A 52 -18.35 23.54 18.62
N SER A 53 -17.42 22.60 18.40
CA SER A 53 -15.98 22.88 18.33
C SER A 53 -15.41 22.28 17.04
N PRO A 54 -14.65 23.06 16.24
CA PRO A 54 -13.92 22.53 15.08
C PRO A 54 -12.61 21.83 15.48
N ALA A 55 -12.28 21.79 16.78
CA ALA A 55 -11.06 21.15 17.25
C ALA A 55 -11.10 19.63 17.00
N PRO A 56 -9.94 18.99 16.76
CA PRO A 56 -9.87 17.54 16.67
C PRO A 56 -10.44 16.88 17.92
N LEU A 57 -11.18 15.79 17.72
CA LEU A 57 -11.68 14.98 18.82
C LEU A 57 -10.51 14.27 19.54
N PRO A 58 -10.61 14.06 20.87
CA PRO A 58 -9.63 13.25 21.58
C PRO A 58 -9.72 11.78 21.15
N ALA A 59 -8.67 11.00 21.43
CA ALA A 59 -8.63 9.58 21.05
C ALA A 59 -9.83 8.78 21.60
N HIS A 60 -10.19 9.03 22.86
CA HIS A 60 -11.36 8.45 23.53
C HIS A 60 -12.54 9.42 23.48
N TRP A 61 -12.95 9.82 22.27
CA TRP A 61 -13.99 10.83 22.03
C TRP A 61 -15.33 10.53 22.71
N TRP A 62 -15.64 9.26 23.00
CA TRP A 62 -16.87 8.87 23.69
C TRP A 62 -16.90 9.31 25.16
N GLN A 63 -15.74 9.56 25.79
CA GLN A 63 -15.70 10.10 27.16
C GLN A 63 -16.30 11.51 27.27
N LEU A 64 -16.48 12.20 26.14
CA LEU A 64 -17.18 13.49 26.08
C LEU A 64 -18.66 13.38 26.48
N TYR A 65 -19.26 12.17 26.48
CA TYR A 65 -20.61 11.93 26.99
C TYR A 65 -20.69 11.90 28.51
N ALA A 66 -19.54 11.77 29.21
CA ALA A 66 -19.46 11.67 30.66
C ALA A 66 -20.34 10.55 31.26
N ASP A 67 -20.44 9.41 30.56
CA ASP A 67 -21.19 8.24 30.98
C ASP A 67 -20.22 7.08 31.29
N PRO A 68 -20.05 6.67 32.57
CA PRO A 68 -19.13 5.60 32.94
C PRO A 68 -19.57 4.23 32.42
N GLN A 69 -20.87 4.00 32.22
CA GLN A 69 -21.36 2.75 31.65
C GLN A 69 -21.00 2.66 30.17
N LEU A 70 -21.10 3.78 29.44
CA LEU A 70 -20.66 3.84 28.04
C LEU A 70 -19.16 3.58 27.93
N ASP A 71 -18.36 4.16 28.82
CA ASP A 71 -16.91 3.95 28.83
C ASP A 71 -16.55 2.47 28.98
N GLU A 72 -17.17 1.76 29.92
CA GLU A 72 -16.97 0.32 30.14
C GLU A 72 -17.35 -0.50 28.90
N LEU A 73 -18.50 -0.21 28.29
CA LEU A 73 -18.98 -0.93 27.11
C LEU A 73 -18.07 -0.73 25.90
N VAL A 74 -17.59 0.49 25.67
CA VAL A 74 -16.66 0.76 24.56
C VAL A 74 -15.32 0.08 24.81
N GLU A 75 -14.80 0.14 26.04
CA GLU A 75 -13.56 -0.55 26.38
C GLU A 75 -13.66 -2.07 26.21
N GLU A 76 -14.75 -2.68 26.65
CA GLU A 76 -14.99 -4.11 26.47
C GLU A 76 -15.04 -4.45 24.97
N ALA A 77 -15.81 -3.69 24.19
CA ALA A 77 -15.89 -3.88 22.75
C ALA A 77 -14.50 -3.78 22.09
N LEU A 78 -13.69 -2.77 22.41
CA LEU A 78 -12.35 -2.62 21.85
C LEU A 78 -11.41 -3.79 22.20
N LYS A 79 -11.60 -4.45 23.35
CA LYS A 79 -10.78 -5.59 23.79
C LYS A 79 -11.15 -6.89 23.07
N VAL A 80 -12.43 -7.14 22.81
CA VAL A 80 -12.90 -8.47 22.33
C VAL A 80 -13.58 -8.46 20.95
N ASN A 81 -13.69 -7.31 20.28
CA ASN A 81 -14.37 -7.22 18.99
C ASN A 81 -13.63 -7.99 17.89
N THR A 82 -14.29 -9.03 17.37
CA THR A 82 -13.75 -9.90 16.32
C THR A 82 -13.63 -9.19 14.97
N ASP A 83 -14.51 -8.25 14.64
CA ASP A 83 -14.44 -7.49 13.40
C ASP A 83 -13.18 -6.60 13.37
N LEU A 84 -12.80 -6.00 14.50
CA LEU A 84 -11.53 -5.26 14.60
C LEU A 84 -10.32 -6.17 14.41
N ARG A 85 -10.37 -7.41 14.92
CA ARG A 85 -9.31 -8.41 14.70
C ARG A 85 -9.22 -8.82 13.23
N VAL A 86 -10.37 -8.98 12.55
CA VAL A 86 -10.43 -9.24 11.10
C VAL A 86 -9.85 -8.07 10.32
N ALA A 87 -10.20 -6.83 10.67
CA ALA A 87 -9.65 -5.63 10.04
C ALA A 87 -8.12 -5.54 10.19
N ALA A 88 -7.58 -5.85 11.38
CA ALA A 88 -6.14 -5.90 11.62
C ALA A 88 -5.45 -6.97 10.75
N ALA A 89 -6.01 -8.18 10.68
CA ALA A 89 -5.48 -9.25 9.83
C ALA A 89 -5.50 -8.88 8.33
N ASN A 90 -6.54 -8.18 7.88
CA ASN A 90 -6.61 -7.67 6.51
C ASN A 90 -5.50 -6.64 6.24
N LEU A 91 -5.23 -5.73 7.17
CA LEU A 91 -4.15 -4.77 7.05
C LEU A 91 -2.77 -5.46 6.99
N GLU A 92 -2.53 -6.47 7.82
CA GLU A 92 -1.32 -7.28 7.80
C GLU A 92 -1.13 -7.99 6.46
N ARG A 93 -2.20 -8.61 5.93
CA ARG A 93 -2.20 -9.23 4.61
C ARG A 93 -1.82 -8.24 3.52
N MET A 94 -2.41 -7.04 3.52
CA MET A 94 -2.11 -6.02 2.51
C MET A 94 -0.66 -5.55 2.59
N ARG A 95 -0.12 -5.39 3.81
CA ARG A 95 1.30 -5.06 4.01
C ARG A 95 2.23 -6.16 3.49
N ALA A 96 1.88 -7.43 3.69
CA ALA A 96 2.65 -8.55 3.16
C ALA A 96 2.71 -8.53 1.63
N VAL A 97 1.57 -8.29 0.96
CA VAL A 97 1.51 -8.15 -0.51
C VAL A 97 2.37 -6.99 -1.01
N VAL A 98 2.34 -5.83 -0.33
CA VAL A 98 3.18 -4.69 -0.67
C VAL A 98 4.67 -5.02 -0.50
N ASN A 99 5.02 -5.74 0.57
CA ASN A 99 6.39 -6.15 0.84
C ASN A 99 6.90 -7.14 -0.23
N GLU A 100 6.08 -8.09 -0.66
CA GLU A 100 6.38 -9.03 -1.73
C GLU A 100 6.63 -8.30 -3.07
N ALA A 101 5.76 -7.35 -3.41
CA ALA A 101 5.94 -6.52 -4.60
C ALA A 101 7.24 -5.69 -4.56
N ARG A 102 7.59 -5.15 -3.39
CA ARG A 102 8.86 -4.44 -3.19
C ARG A 102 10.07 -5.37 -3.27
N ALA A 103 9.99 -6.56 -2.72
CA ALA A 103 11.06 -7.55 -2.77
C ALA A 103 11.38 -7.98 -4.21
N ARG A 104 10.34 -8.23 -5.03
CA ARG A 104 10.48 -8.53 -6.46
C ARG A 104 11.11 -7.40 -7.28
N ALA A 105 10.96 -6.16 -6.85
CA ALA A 105 11.61 -5.02 -7.51
C ALA A 105 13.10 -4.88 -7.11
N GLY A 106 13.58 -5.67 -6.16
CA GLY A 106 14.95 -5.68 -5.66
C GLY A 106 15.83 -6.75 -6.30
N VAL A 107 16.94 -7.07 -5.63
CA VAL A 107 17.85 -8.16 -6.04
C VAL A 107 17.29 -9.49 -5.56
N GLU A 108 17.12 -10.44 -6.47
CA GLU A 108 16.74 -11.82 -6.16
C GLU A 108 17.97 -12.73 -6.14
N THR A 109 18.00 -13.68 -5.20
CA THR A 109 19.04 -14.72 -5.10
C THR A 109 18.36 -16.08 -5.18
N SER A 110 18.71 -16.88 -6.20
CA SER A 110 18.22 -18.25 -6.36
C SER A 110 19.38 -19.23 -6.36
N LEU A 111 19.15 -20.44 -5.85
CA LEU A 111 20.07 -21.56 -5.93
C LEU A 111 19.35 -22.76 -6.54
N ASP A 112 19.68 -23.07 -7.78
CA ASP A 112 19.15 -24.24 -8.49
C ASP A 112 20.15 -25.39 -8.43
N GLY A 113 19.67 -26.60 -8.11
CA GLY A 113 20.46 -27.82 -8.08
C GLY A 113 19.78 -28.93 -8.88
N VAL A 114 20.47 -29.46 -9.89
CA VAL A 114 19.99 -30.62 -10.66
C VAL A 114 20.57 -31.89 -10.07
N LEU A 115 19.73 -32.73 -9.49
CA LEU A 115 20.07 -34.12 -9.21
C LEU A 115 19.85 -34.92 -10.51
N ARG A 116 20.94 -35.23 -11.23
CA ARG A 116 20.91 -36.21 -12.32
C ARG A 116 20.92 -37.60 -11.72
N ASP A 117 19.75 -38.22 -11.62
CA ASP A 117 19.69 -39.67 -11.53
C ASP A 117 19.92 -40.25 -12.94
N ASN A 118 21.03 -40.98 -13.11
CA ASN A 118 21.32 -41.69 -14.34
C ASN A 118 20.66 -43.07 -14.25
N GLN A 119 19.33 -43.10 -14.32
CA GLN A 119 18.60 -44.36 -14.41
C GLN A 119 18.69 -44.87 -15.85
N GLY A 120 19.87 -45.40 -16.18
CA GLY A 120 20.06 -46.28 -17.30
C GLY A 120 19.28 -47.58 -17.08
N GLU A 121 18.53 -47.97 -18.11
CA GLU A 121 18.12 -49.34 -18.41
C GLU A 121 17.22 -50.03 -17.35
N ASN A 122 15.90 -50.02 -17.55
CA ASN A 122 15.24 -51.17 -18.20
C ASN A 122 13.74 -50.90 -18.46
N SER A 123 13.32 -51.16 -19.69
CA SER A 123 11.91 -51.24 -20.06
C SER A 123 11.26 -52.45 -19.40
N ALA A 124 10.10 -52.25 -18.76
CA ALA A 124 9.06 -53.27 -18.68
C ALA A 124 7.70 -52.56 -18.69
N THR A 125 7.09 -52.58 -19.87
CA THR A 125 5.71 -52.20 -20.12
C THR A 125 4.86 -53.46 -19.90
N ILE A 126 3.84 -53.33 -19.04
CA ILE A 126 2.80 -54.31 -18.63
C ILE A 126 3.29 -55.40 -17.67
#